data_AF-A0A920E7C0-F1
#
_entry.id   AF-A0A920E7C0-F1
#
_cell.length_a   1.000
_cell.length_b   1.000
_cell.length_c   1.000
_cell.angle_alpha   90.00
_cell.angle_beta   90.00
_cell.angle_gamma   90.00
#
_symmetry.space_group_name_H-M   'P 1'
#
loop_
_entity.id
_entity.type
_entity.pdbx_description
1 polymer ?
#
loop_
_entity_poly.entity_id
_entity_poly.type
_entity_poly.pdbx_seq_one_letter_code
_entity_poly.pdbx_strand_id
1 'polypeptide(L)'
;MKLKKDNRIELRFALIGPGTMWNLLYEGMDQSVNLRSIFKGKDEESILALIKFGEILKKKNDYDITIKDDGIEINNFIGINDFENGEKWTNLMNKLKDEIIKMI
;
A
#
# COMPACT_ATOMS: atom_id res chain seq x y z
N MET A 1 13.48 -13.24 -19.77
CA MET A 1 14.40 -12.85 -18.68
C MET A 1 13.61 -12.91 -17.38
N LYS A 2 13.90 -13.85 -16.45
CA LYS A 2 13.15 -13.94 -15.18
C LYS A 2 13.48 -12.71 -14.34
N LEU A 3 12.47 -11.94 -13.94
CA LEU A 3 12.65 -10.85 -12.97
C LEU A 3 13.19 -11.44 -11.66
N LYS A 4 14.12 -10.74 -11.01
CA LYS A 4 14.49 -11.08 -9.63
C LYS A 4 13.24 -11.02 -8.77
N LYS A 5 13.08 -11.99 -7.85
CA LYS A 5 11.89 -12.18 -7.02
C LYS A 5 11.42 -10.88 -6.35
N ASP A 6 12.38 -10.10 -5.85
CA ASP A 6 12.16 -8.84 -5.13
C ASP A 6 11.59 -7.70 -5.99
N ASN A 7 11.64 -7.85 -7.31
CA ASN A 7 11.23 -6.83 -8.26
C ASN A 7 9.92 -7.16 -8.99
N ARG A 8 9.25 -8.26 -8.61
CA ARG A 8 7.97 -8.72 -9.20
C ARG A 8 6.77 -7.90 -8.74
N ILE A 9 6.85 -7.29 -7.56
CA ILE A 9 5.81 -6.42 -7.01
C ILE A 9 6.39 -5.02 -6.79
N GLU A 10 5.70 -4.02 -7.31
CA GLU A 10 5.95 -2.61 -7.04
C GLU A 10 5.03 -2.11 -5.93
N LEU A 11 5.57 -1.35 -4.98
CA LEU A 11 4.81 -0.66 -3.94
C LEU A 11 5.06 0.84 -4.07
N ARG A 12 3.97 1.62 -4.17
CA ARG A 12 4.01 3.09 -4.16
C ARG A 12 3.07 3.62 -3.09
N PHE A 13 3.39 4.80 -2.56
CA PHE A 13 2.53 5.53 -1.64
C PHE A 13 2.05 6.80 -2.33
N ALA A 14 0.74 7.05 -2.24
CA ALA A 14 0.11 8.26 -2.74
C ALA A 14 -0.67 8.92 -1.61
N LEU A 15 -0.52 10.23 -1.48
CA LEU A 15 -1.30 11.02 -0.53
C LEU A 15 -2.48 11.62 -1.29
N ILE A 16 -3.70 11.29 -0.85
CA ILE A 16 -4.95 11.80 -1.40
C ILE A 16 -5.47 12.85 -0.41
N GLY A 17 -5.32 14.13 -0.78
CA GLY A 17 -5.70 15.28 0.04
C GLY A 17 -4.87 16.52 -0.34
N PRO A 18 -5.17 17.70 0.23
CA PRO A 18 -4.32 18.86 0.07
C PRO A 18 -3.02 18.66 0.86
N GLY A 19 -1.89 18.79 0.18
CA GLY A 19 -0.57 18.57 0.76
C GLY A 19 0.24 17.52 0.00
N THR A 20 1.46 17.30 0.46
CA THR A 20 2.41 16.35 -0.12
C THR A 20 2.90 15.39 0.97
N MET A 21 3.56 14.30 0.55
CA MET A 21 4.23 13.39 1.49
C MET A 21 5.25 14.14 2.37
N TRP A 22 5.86 15.22 1.86
CA TRP A 22 6.76 16.07 2.64
C TRP A 22 6.05 16.78 3.78
N ASN A 23 4.85 17.33 3.53
CA ASN A 23 4.05 17.96 4.58
C ASN A 23 3.66 16.93 5.65
N LEU A 24 3.26 15.73 5.21
CA LEU A 24 2.96 14.60 6.12
C LEU A 24 4.16 14.16 6.94
N LEU A 25 5.41 14.33 6.49
CA LEU A 25 6.58 13.79 7.19
C LEU A 25 7.31 14.82 8.05
N TYR A 26 7.26 16.11 7.71
CA TYR A 26 8.16 17.11 8.31
C TYR A 26 7.51 18.43 8.73
N GLU A 27 6.39 18.83 8.13
CA GLU A 27 5.81 20.16 8.38
C GLU A 27 4.52 20.11 9.20
N GLY A 28 3.86 18.95 9.23
CA GLY A 28 2.54 18.81 9.78
C GLY A 28 1.48 18.98 8.72
N MET A 29 0.30 18.44 9.01
CA MET A 29 -0.87 18.62 8.17
C MET A 29 -1.99 19.12 9.04
N ASP A 30 -2.62 20.19 8.56
CA ASP A 30 -3.76 20.87 9.14
C ASP A 30 -5.07 20.11 8.96
N GLN A 31 -5.03 18.98 8.23
CA GLN A 31 -6.18 18.15 7.93
C GLN A 31 -5.81 16.66 7.89
N SER A 32 -6.83 15.81 8.05
CA SER A 32 -6.71 14.38 7.83
C SER A 32 -6.44 14.10 6.35
N VAL A 33 -5.59 13.12 6.08
CA VAL A 33 -5.32 12.68 4.71
C VAL A 33 -5.56 11.19 4.54
N ASN A 34 -5.73 10.77 3.30
CA ASN A 34 -5.73 9.36 2.96
C ASN A 34 -4.38 8.98 2.35
N LEU A 35 -3.63 8.14 3.06
CA LEU A 35 -2.40 7.52 2.57
C LEU A 35 -2.76 6.21 1.88
N ARG A 36 -2.69 6.23 0.55
CA ARG A 36 -2.97 5.08 -0.31
C ARG A 36 -1.68 4.32 -0.60
N SER A 37 -1.68 3.04 -0.26
CA SER A 37 -0.65 2.08 -0.65
C SER A 37 -1.08 1.36 -1.92
N ILE A 38 -0.28 1.45 -2.98
CA ILE A 38 -0.57 0.88 -4.29
C ILE A 38 0.42 -0.25 -4.55
N PHE A 39 -0.09 -1.48 -4.60
CA PHE A 39 0.69 -2.67 -4.96
C PHE A 39 0.38 -3.05 -6.41
N LYS A 40 1.40 -3.13 -7.25
CA LYS A 40 1.28 -3.55 -8.66
C LYS A 40 2.16 -4.76 -8.95
N GLY A 41 1.57 -5.77 -9.58
CA GLY A 41 2.30 -6.91 -10.11
C GLY A 41 2.95 -6.56 -11.45
N LYS A 42 4.16 -7.07 -11.71
CA LYS A 42 4.87 -6.89 -12.99
C LYS A 42 4.76 -8.11 -13.91
N ASP A 43 4.16 -9.18 -13.43
CA ASP A 43 3.91 -10.43 -14.14
C ASP A 43 2.60 -11.10 -13.67
N GLU A 44 2.03 -11.99 -14.48
CA GLU A 44 0.73 -12.61 -14.21
C GLU A 44 0.63 -13.31 -12.85
N GLU A 45 1.68 -14.03 -12.44
CA GLU A 45 1.70 -14.73 -11.16
C GLU A 45 1.67 -13.74 -9.98
N SER A 46 2.43 -12.65 -10.06
CA SER A 46 2.40 -11.59 -9.05
C SER A 46 1.06 -10.86 -8.99
N ILE A 47 0.40 -10.62 -10.14
CA ILE A 47 -0.94 -10.01 -10.21
C ILE A 47 -1.97 -10.92 -9.55
N LEU A 48 -1.97 -12.20 -9.90
CA LEU A 48 -2.90 -13.19 -9.32
C LEU A 48 -2.71 -13.33 -7.81
N ALA A 49 -1.47 -13.30 -7.32
CA ALA A 49 -1.17 -13.32 -5.90
C ALA A 49 -1.74 -12.08 -5.19
N LEU A 50 -1.55 -10.88 -5.74
CA LEU A 50 -2.08 -9.63 -5.20
C LEU A 50 -3.61 -9.63 -5.16
N ILE A 51 -4.27 -10.06 -6.24
CA ILE A 51 -5.75 -10.12 -6.30
C ILE A 51 -6.29 -11.09 -5.24
N LYS A 52 -5.73 -12.31 -5.15
CA LYS A 52 -6.13 -13.29 -4.12
C LYS A 52 -5.93 -12.75 -2.71
N PHE A 53 -4.81 -12.08 -2.49
CA PHE A 53 -4.51 -11.47 -1.20
C PHE A 53 -5.48 -10.32 -0.87
N GLY A 54 -5.81 -9.47 -1.85
CA GLY A 54 -6.83 -8.43 -1.72
C GLY A 54 -8.20 -8.97 -1.34
N GLU A 55 -8.65 -10.06 -1.98
CA GLU A 55 -9.90 -10.75 -1.65
C GLU A 55 -9.93 -11.26 -0.19
N ILE A 56 -8.80 -11.81 0.29
CA ILE A 56 -8.69 -12.28 1.68
C ILE A 56 -8.77 -11.11 2.66
N LEU A 57 -8.06 -10.01 2.40
CA LEU A 57 -8.09 -8.85 3.28
C LEU A 57 -9.45 -8.16 3.28
N LYS A 58 -10.11 -8.05 2.11
CA LYS A 58 -11.45 -7.46 1.99
C LYS A 58 -12.48 -8.20 2.83
N LYS A 59 -12.37 -9.53 2.95
CA LYS A 59 -13.23 -10.35 3.84
C LYS A 59 -13.04 -10.05 5.33
N LYS A 60 -11.87 -9.55 5.74
CA LYS A 60 -11.61 -9.20 7.14
C LYS A 60 -12.23 -7.86 7.54
N ASN A 61 -12.72 -7.06 6.58
CA ASN A 61 -13.42 -5.78 6.79
C ASN A 61 -12.66 -4.69 7.58
N ASP A 62 -11.40 -4.94 7.95
CA ASP A 62 -10.54 -4.02 8.70
C ASP A 62 -9.85 -2.98 7.81
N TYR A 63 -9.87 -3.18 6.48
CA TYR A 63 -9.11 -2.38 5.52
C TYR A 63 -10.00 -1.91 4.38
N ASP A 64 -9.85 -0.63 4.01
CA ASP A 64 -10.43 -0.08 2.79
C ASP A 64 -9.55 -0.49 1.60
N ILE A 65 -9.99 -1.53 0.88
CA ILE A 65 -9.22 -2.15 -0.20
C ILE A 65 -9.97 -2.07 -1.51
N THR A 66 -9.27 -1.60 -2.54
CA THR A 66 -9.70 -1.66 -3.93
C THR A 66 -8.84 -2.67 -4.69
N ILE A 67 -9.49 -3.63 -5.34
CA ILE A 67 -8.82 -4.60 -6.21
C ILE A 67 -8.83 -4.05 -7.64
N LYS A 68 -7.70 -4.13 -8.33
CA LYS A 68 -7.51 -3.68 -9.72
C LYS A 68 -6.97 -4.82 -10.57
N ASP A 69 -7.05 -4.66 -11.89
CA ASP A 69 -6.59 -5.66 -12.85
C ASP A 69 -5.09 -5.95 -12.73
N ASP A 70 -4.29 -5.00 -12.25
CA ASP A 70 -2.83 -5.10 -12.09
C ASP A 70 -2.37 -5.20 -10.62
N GLY A 71 -3.29 -5.29 -9.65
CA GLY A 71 -2.93 -5.41 -8.24
C GLY A 71 -3.99 -4.91 -7.25
N ILE A 72 -3.56 -4.24 -6.19
CA ILE A 72 -4.45 -3.78 -5.11
C ILE A 72 -4.06 -2.40 -4.59
N GLU A 73 -5.04 -1.67 -4.10
CA GLU A 73 -4.85 -0.40 -3.38
C GLU A 73 -5.45 -0.54 -1.98
N ILE A 74 -4.71 -0.09 -0.97
CA ILE A 74 -5.13 -0.10 0.43
C ILE A 74 -5.08 1.34 0.94
N ASN A 75 -6.23 1.87 1.36
CA ASN A 75 -6.33 3.21 1.91
C ASN A 75 -6.16 3.18 3.44
N ASN A 76 -5.48 4.19 3.97
CA ASN A 76 -5.41 4.45 5.40
C ASN A 76 -5.68 5.92 5.68
N PHE A 77 -6.64 6.18 6.56
CA PHE A 77 -6.94 7.54 7.00
C PHE A 77 -5.99 7.92 8.13
N ILE A 78 -5.15 8.93 7.88
CA ILE A 78 -4.21 9.47 8.85
C ILE A 78 -4.81 10.75 9.43
N GLY A 79 -4.83 10.85 10.76
CA GLY A 79 -5.29 12.03 11.48
C GLY A 79 -4.36 13.24 11.29
N ILE A 80 -4.83 14.41 11.72
CA ILE A 80 -4.07 15.66 11.74
C ILE A 80 -2.79 15.46 12.58
N ASN A 81 -1.62 15.75 12.00
CA ASN A 81 -0.30 15.62 12.65
C ASN A 81 0.03 14.22 13.20
N ASP A 82 -0.57 13.16 12.65
CA ASP A 82 -0.34 11.78 13.09
C ASP A 82 0.78 11.10 12.29
N PHE A 83 1.98 11.67 12.40
CA PHE A 83 3.19 11.20 11.72
C PHE A 83 3.55 9.76 12.06
N GLU A 84 3.36 9.39 13.32
CA GLU A 84 3.69 8.07 13.84
C GLU A 84 2.85 6.98 13.15
N ASN A 85 1.55 7.23 12.91
CA ASN A 85 0.73 6.31 12.13
C ASN A 85 1.13 6.26 10.66
N GLY A 86 1.57 7.37 10.06
CA GLY A 86 2.14 7.36 8.70
C GLY A 86 3.37 6.45 8.57
N GLU A 87 4.31 6.57 9.50
CA GLU A 87 5.52 5.73 9.52
C GLU A 87 5.18 4.25 9.81
N LYS A 88 4.33 3.98 10.81
CA LYS A 88 3.86 2.61 11.11
C LYS A 88 3.18 1.97 9.90
N TRP A 89 2.36 2.74 9.18
CA TRP A 89 1.68 2.28 7.98
C TRP A 89 2.65 1.93 6.86
N THR A 90 3.58 2.83 6.52
CA THR A 90 4.57 2.57 5.47
C THR A 90 5.44 1.35 5.80
N ASN A 91 5.84 1.19 7.06
CA ASN A 91 6.57 0.01 7.53
C ASN A 91 5.73 -1.28 7.40
N LEU A 92 4.46 -1.25 7.78
CA LEU A 92 3.54 -2.38 7.64
C LEU A 92 3.39 -2.80 6.17
N MET A 93 3.21 -1.84 5.27
CA MET A 93 3.00 -2.09 3.84
C MET A 93 4.26 -2.65 3.15
N ASN A 94 5.44 -2.20 3.57
CA ASN A 94 6.71 -2.79 3.11
C ASN A 94 6.85 -4.24 3.58
N LYS A 95 6.59 -4.54 4.86
CA LYS A 95 6.59 -5.93 5.36
C LYS A 95 5.57 -6.79 4.64
N LEU A 96 4.40 -6.24 4.34
CA LEU A 96 3.36 -6.93 3.60
C LEU A 96 3.80 -7.29 2.18
N LYS A 97 4.47 -6.36 1.49
CA LYS A 97 5.09 -6.63 0.18
C LYS A 97 6.05 -7.81 0.29
N ASP A 98 6.93 -7.82 1.29
CA ASP A 98 7.92 -8.89 1.46
C ASP A 98 7.27 -10.26 1.72
N GLU A 99 6.20 -10.30 2.52
CA GLU A 99 5.45 -11.53 2.76
C GLU A 99 4.74 -12.04 1.50
N ILE A 100 4.13 -11.16 0.71
CA ILE A 100 3.49 -11.54 -0.56
C ILE A 100 4.54 -12.08 -1.54
N ILE A 101 5.73 -11.47 -1.61
CA ILE A 101 6.83 -11.93 -2.48
C ILE A 101 7.32 -13.33 -2.08
N LYS A 102 7.24 -13.72 -0.81
CA LYS A 102 7.60 -15.07 -0.37
C LYS A 102 6.61 -16.14 -0.86
N MET A 103 5.36 -15.76 -1.16
CA MET A 103 4.30 -16.66 -1.62
C MET A 103 4.30 -16.91 -3.14
N ILE A 104 5.04 -16.12 -3.90
CA ILE A 104 5.31 -16.27 -5.36
C ILE A 104 6.74 -16.76 -5.59
#